data_AF-A0A969AFM0-F1
#
_entry.id   AF-A0A969AFM0-F1
#
_cell.length_a   1.000
_cell.length_b   1.000
_cell.length_c   1.000
_cell.angle_alpha   90.00
_cell.angle_beta   90.00
_cell.angle_gamma   90.00
#
_symmetry.space_group_name_H-M   'P 1'
#
loop_
_entity.id
_entity.type
_entity.pdbx_description
1 polymer ?
#
loop_
_entity_poly.entity_id
_entity_poly.type
_entity_poly.pdbx_seq_one_letter_code
_entity_poly.pdbx_strand_id
1 'polypeptide(L)'
;MINLFETGFANTTQKQHNLTQSLGKATQNILYNAFYLAKQKLELSCQEYKQLLREWGWEKEDKKYLKVAQTFEKFSPLDLAEIEPDTLFLLSKQNKKYASVIKQLLDIGCITQEKVLDILPDRRGRGFLTHQFNLLPR
;
A
#
# COMPACT_ATOMS: atom_id res chain seq x y z
N MET A 1 -32.17 -31.64 11.10
CA MET A 1 -31.90 -30.41 11.87
C MET A 1 -30.50 -29.95 11.52
N ILE A 2 -30.37 -28.81 10.83
CA ILE A 2 -29.08 -28.29 10.37
C ILE A 2 -28.48 -27.47 11.51
N ASN A 3 -27.27 -27.81 11.94
CA ASN A 3 -26.57 -27.12 13.02
C ASN A 3 -26.30 -25.66 12.63
N LEU A 4 -26.91 -24.74 13.35
CA LEU A 4 -26.83 -23.29 13.16
C LEU A 4 -25.45 -22.68 13.52
N PHE A 5 -24.44 -23.53 13.80
CA PHE A 5 -23.10 -23.11 14.25
C PHE A 5 -22.02 -23.21 13.15
N GLU A 6 -22.26 -23.87 12.02
CA GLU A 6 -21.23 -24.03 10.96
C GLU A 6 -21.30 -22.96 9.86
N THR A 7 -22.41 -22.22 9.76
CA THR A 7 -22.61 -21.22 8.69
C THR A 7 -21.93 -19.87 8.96
N GLY A 8 -21.49 -19.62 10.19
CA GLY A 8 -20.82 -18.37 10.59
C GLY A 8 -19.33 -18.29 10.18
N PHE A 9 -18.62 -19.43 10.20
CA PHE A 9 -17.18 -19.51 9.93
C PHE A 9 -16.85 -19.56 8.42
N ALA A 10 -17.67 -20.23 7.61
CA ALA A 10 -17.44 -20.32 6.16
C ALA A 10 -17.61 -18.96 5.45
N ASN A 11 -18.59 -18.16 5.87
CA ASN A 11 -18.86 -16.86 5.27
C ASN A 11 -17.84 -15.78 5.67
N THR A 12 -17.29 -15.84 6.89
CA THR A 12 -16.22 -14.93 7.32
C THR A 12 -14.91 -15.26 6.60
N THR A 13 -14.56 -16.55 6.49
CA THR A 13 -13.33 -16.98 5.79
C THR A 13 -13.33 -16.59 4.31
N GLN A 14 -14.45 -16.78 3.59
CA GLN A 14 -14.58 -16.37 2.20
C GLN A 14 -14.59 -14.84 2.03
N LYS A 15 -15.24 -14.10 2.95
CA LYS A 15 -15.23 -12.63 2.95
C LYS A 15 -13.81 -12.09 3.22
N GLN A 16 -13.09 -12.66 4.19
CA GLN A 16 -11.69 -12.33 4.49
C GLN A 16 -10.76 -12.69 3.33
N HIS A 17 -10.96 -13.84 2.69
CA HIS A 17 -10.17 -14.26 1.53
C HIS A 17 -10.40 -13.33 0.31
N ASN A 18 -11.64 -12.93 0.05
CA ASN A 18 -11.94 -11.98 -1.03
C ASN A 18 -11.41 -10.56 -0.71
N LEU A 19 -11.43 -10.15 0.55
CA LEU A 19 -10.86 -8.87 1.01
C LEU A 19 -9.33 -8.87 0.93
N THR A 20 -8.67 -9.96 1.30
CA THR A 20 -7.20 -10.09 1.19
C THR A 20 -6.75 -10.14 -0.27
N GLN A 21 -7.50 -10.83 -1.14
CA GLN A 21 -7.25 -10.79 -2.59
C GLN A 21 -7.51 -9.40 -3.21
N SER A 22 -8.51 -8.65 -2.75
CA SER A 22 -8.78 -7.30 -3.26
C SER A 22 -7.74 -6.27 -2.76
N LEU A 23 -7.26 -6.45 -1.53
CA LEU A 23 -6.23 -5.62 -0.93
C LEU A 23 -4.89 -5.76 -1.67
N GLY A 24 -4.48 -7.00 -1.97
CA GLY A 24 -3.29 -7.26 -2.79
C GLY A 24 -3.38 -6.59 -4.17
N LYS A 25 -4.57 -6.63 -4.81
CA LYS A 25 -4.81 -5.93 -6.10
C LYS A 25 -4.74 -4.41 -5.97
N ALA A 26 -5.27 -3.83 -4.90
CA ALA A 26 -5.21 -2.39 -4.67
C ALA A 26 -3.76 -1.91 -4.46
N THR A 27 -3.00 -2.61 -3.63
CA THR A 27 -1.57 -2.35 -3.41
C THR A 27 -0.79 -2.45 -4.72
N GLN A 28 -0.98 -3.54 -5.47
CA GLN A 28 -0.31 -3.74 -6.76
C GLN A 28 -0.63 -2.62 -7.75
N ASN A 29 -1.88 -2.16 -7.84
CA ASN A 29 -2.27 -1.04 -8.70
C ASN A 29 -1.60 0.27 -8.28
N ILE A 30 -1.47 0.53 -6.98
CA ILE A 30 -0.78 1.72 -6.46
C ILE A 30 0.69 1.68 -6.83
N LEU A 31 1.35 0.53 -6.60
CA LEU A 31 2.76 0.35 -6.91
C LEU A 31 2.99 0.45 -8.41
N TYR A 32 2.21 -0.23 -9.24
CA TYR A 32 2.30 -0.13 -10.69
C TYR A 32 2.22 1.32 -11.16
N ASN A 33 1.19 2.06 -10.73
CA ASN A 33 1.04 3.46 -11.12
C ASN A 33 2.17 4.36 -10.59
N ALA A 34 2.63 4.13 -9.36
CA ALA A 34 3.74 4.89 -8.78
C ALA A 34 5.03 4.73 -9.58
N PHE A 35 5.44 3.49 -9.82
CA PHE A 35 6.67 3.19 -10.56
C PHE A 35 6.54 3.56 -12.04
N TYR A 36 5.37 3.36 -12.65
CA TYR A 36 5.10 3.80 -14.02
C TYR A 36 5.22 5.33 -14.16
N LEU A 37 4.58 6.10 -13.29
CA LEU A 37 4.67 7.56 -13.31
C LEU A 37 6.10 8.06 -13.09
N ALA A 38 6.86 7.42 -12.21
CA ALA A 38 8.26 7.75 -12.00
C ALA A 38 9.10 7.52 -13.26
N LYS A 39 8.89 6.38 -13.95
CA LYS A 39 9.52 6.08 -15.24
C LYS A 39 9.15 7.11 -16.31
N GLN A 40 7.86 7.39 -16.50
CA GLN A 40 7.40 8.38 -17.49
C GLN A 40 7.96 9.77 -17.21
N LYS A 41 8.09 10.16 -15.94
CA LYS A 41 8.66 11.47 -15.56
C LYS A 41 10.15 11.60 -15.88
N LEU A 42 10.88 10.49 -15.97
CA LEU A 42 12.29 10.46 -16.38
C LEU A 42 12.44 10.44 -17.91
N GLU A 43 11.55 9.76 -18.62
CA GLU A 43 11.64 9.53 -20.07
C GLU A 43 11.00 10.66 -20.89
N LEU A 44 9.90 11.24 -20.42
CA LEU A 44 9.14 12.26 -21.13
C LEU A 44 9.65 13.67 -20.85
N SER A 45 9.47 14.57 -21.80
CA SER A 45 9.59 16.01 -21.53
C SER A 45 8.53 16.48 -20.52
N CYS A 46 8.77 17.63 -19.90
CA CYS A 46 7.83 18.23 -18.96
C CYS A 46 6.43 18.49 -19.57
N GLN A 47 6.36 18.79 -20.88
CA GLN A 47 5.10 19.01 -21.58
C GLN A 47 4.35 17.70 -21.82
N GLU A 48 5.03 16.68 -22.35
CA GLU A 48 4.45 15.35 -22.58
C GLU A 48 3.98 14.70 -21.28
N TYR A 49 4.76 14.83 -20.20
CA TYR A 49 4.36 14.31 -18.89
C TYR A 49 3.09 15.01 -18.36
N LYS A 50 2.98 16.34 -18.50
CA LYS A 50 1.76 17.06 -18.11
C LYS A 50 0.56 16.68 -18.97
N GLN A 51 0.78 16.42 -20.26
CA GLN A 51 -0.27 15.97 -21.17
C GLN A 51 -0.78 14.57 -20.77
N LEU A 52 0.12 13.63 -20.47
CA LEU A 52 -0.22 12.31 -19.95
C LEU A 52 -1.09 12.41 -18.68
N LEU A 53 -0.70 13.26 -17.72
CA LEU A 53 -1.48 13.46 -16.50
C LEU A 53 -2.87 14.04 -16.78
N ARG A 54 -3.02 14.92 -17.76
CA ARG A 54 -4.32 15.47 -18.18
C ARG A 54 -5.22 14.41 -18.77
N GLU A 55 -4.69 13.60 -19.67
CA GLU A 55 -5.44 12.51 -20.33
C GLU A 55 -5.97 11.49 -19.33
N TRP A 56 -5.22 11.25 -18.26
CA TRP A 56 -5.62 10.32 -17.20
C TRP A 56 -6.51 10.96 -16.13
N GLY A 57 -6.66 12.29 -16.13
CA GLY A 57 -7.35 13.02 -15.06
C GLY A 57 -6.59 13.05 -13.73
N TRP A 58 -5.25 12.91 -13.77
CA TRP A 58 -4.37 12.77 -12.60
C TRP A 58 -3.58 14.04 -12.28
N GLU A 59 -4.02 15.19 -12.80
CA GLU A 59 -3.38 16.47 -12.48
C GLU A 59 -3.37 16.69 -10.95
N LYS A 60 -2.18 16.91 -10.38
CA LYS A 60 -1.91 17.12 -8.94
C LYS A 60 -1.97 15.85 -8.07
N GLU A 61 -2.57 14.76 -8.54
CA GLU A 61 -2.59 13.46 -7.84
C GLU A 61 -1.27 12.71 -7.97
N ASP A 62 -0.50 12.96 -9.04
CA ASP A 62 0.80 12.36 -9.34
C ASP A 62 1.78 12.41 -8.15
N LYS A 63 1.79 13.53 -7.41
CA LYS A 63 2.77 13.80 -6.34
C LYS A 63 2.81 12.70 -5.27
N LYS A 64 1.66 12.16 -4.85
CA LYS A 64 1.63 11.14 -3.78
C LYS A 64 2.20 9.81 -4.28
N TYR A 65 1.93 9.45 -5.53
CA TYR A 65 2.44 8.24 -6.16
C TYR A 65 3.93 8.35 -6.49
N LEU A 66 4.39 9.49 -7.00
CA LEU A 66 5.81 9.75 -7.20
C LEU A 66 6.60 9.67 -5.88
N LYS A 67 6.01 10.13 -4.77
CA LYS A 67 6.63 10.00 -3.45
C LYS A 67 6.74 8.54 -2.99
N VAL A 68 5.74 7.70 -3.31
CA VAL A 68 5.81 6.25 -3.08
C VAL A 68 6.99 5.67 -3.86
N ALA A 69 7.05 5.90 -5.17
CA ALA A 69 8.14 5.38 -6.01
C ALA A 69 9.52 5.83 -5.54
N GLN A 70 9.67 7.12 -5.20
CA GLN A 70 10.93 7.64 -4.67
C GLN A 70 11.31 7.02 -3.31
N THR A 71 10.34 6.83 -2.42
CA THR A 71 10.61 6.26 -1.08
C THR A 71 11.06 4.81 -1.17
N PHE A 72 10.52 4.08 -2.15
CA PHE A 72 10.76 2.66 -2.32
C PHE A 72 11.57 2.32 -3.59
N GLU A 73 12.41 3.24 -4.06
CA GLU A 73 13.18 3.08 -5.31
C GLU A 73 14.10 1.85 -5.33
N LYS A 74 14.46 1.32 -4.14
CA LYS A 74 15.32 0.15 -3.96
C LYS A 74 14.55 -1.18 -3.95
N PHE A 75 13.24 -1.14 -4.04
CA PHE A 75 12.37 -2.32 -4.00
C PHE A 75 11.72 -2.55 -5.35
N SER A 76 11.46 -3.81 -5.67
CA SER A 76 10.54 -4.14 -6.74
C SER A 76 9.08 -3.93 -6.26
N PRO A 77 8.13 -3.66 -7.17
CA PRO A 77 6.71 -3.64 -6.83
C PRO A 77 6.22 -4.96 -6.19
N LEU A 78 6.84 -6.09 -6.52
CA LEU A 78 6.47 -7.39 -5.96
C LEU A 78 6.88 -7.50 -4.49
N ASP A 79 8.03 -6.93 -4.12
CA ASP A 79 8.54 -6.96 -2.74
C ASP A 79 7.57 -6.29 -1.76
N LEU A 80 6.75 -5.36 -2.24
CA LEU A 80 5.86 -4.52 -1.44
C LEU A 80 4.38 -4.91 -1.57
N ALA A 81 4.06 -5.94 -2.36
CA ALA A 81 2.69 -6.27 -2.75
C ALA A 81 1.81 -6.70 -1.56
N GLU A 82 2.40 -7.17 -0.47
CA GLU A 82 1.71 -7.60 0.75
C GLU A 82 1.62 -6.50 1.83
N ILE A 83 2.02 -5.26 1.50
CA ILE A 83 1.86 -4.09 2.38
C ILE A 83 0.52 -3.42 2.08
N GLU A 84 -0.20 -2.98 3.11
CA GLU A 84 -1.44 -2.23 2.91
C GLU A 84 -1.18 -0.87 2.23
N PRO A 85 -2.11 -0.40 1.37
CA PRO A 85 -2.02 0.92 0.73
C PRO A 85 -1.74 2.07 1.70
N ASP A 86 -2.44 2.08 2.83
CA ASP A 86 -2.32 3.15 3.83
C ASP A 86 -0.94 3.15 4.49
N THR A 87 -0.35 1.98 4.70
CA THR A 87 1.02 1.84 5.18
C THR A 87 2.01 2.39 4.16
N LEU A 88 1.86 2.07 2.87
CA LEU A 88 2.72 2.61 1.80
C LEU A 88 2.65 4.15 1.75
N PHE A 89 1.45 4.71 1.81
CA PHE A 89 1.28 6.16 1.82
C PHE A 89 1.80 6.80 3.11
N LEU A 90 1.63 6.15 4.26
CA LEU A 90 2.16 6.64 5.54
C LEU A 90 3.69 6.70 5.51
N LEU A 91 4.34 5.59 5.15
CA LEU A 91 5.79 5.47 5.09
C LEU A 91 6.38 6.46 4.10
N SER A 92 5.79 6.60 2.91
CA SER A 92 6.24 7.58 1.91
C SER A 92 5.99 9.02 2.34
N LYS A 93 4.81 9.34 2.88
CA LYS A 93 4.47 10.69 3.35
C LYS A 93 5.40 11.13 4.46
N GLN A 94 5.74 10.24 5.40
CA GLN A 94 6.59 10.51 6.56
C GLN A 94 7.97 9.84 6.46
N ASN A 95 8.54 9.75 5.25
CA ASN A 95 9.77 9.00 4.98
C ASN A 95 10.96 9.35 5.89
N LYS A 96 11.14 10.62 6.28
CA LYS A 96 12.19 11.05 7.22
C LYS A 96 12.00 10.42 8.61
N LYS A 97 10.76 10.37 9.11
CA LYS A 97 10.42 9.79 10.41
C LYS A 97 10.60 8.27 10.40
N TYR A 98 10.21 7.63 9.30
CA TYR A 98 10.25 6.17 9.15
C TYR A 98 11.45 5.67 8.35
N ALA A 99 12.51 6.47 8.20
CA ALA A 99 13.69 6.12 7.40
C ALA A 99 14.35 4.82 7.89
N SER A 100 14.43 4.63 9.21
CA SER A 100 14.95 3.39 9.81
C SER A 100 14.07 2.18 9.49
N VAL A 101 12.75 2.34 9.47
CA VAL A 101 11.81 1.27 9.12
C VAL A 101 12.00 0.88 7.66
N ILE A 102 11.99 1.86 6.76
CA ILE A 102 12.21 1.64 5.31
C ILE A 102 13.56 0.96 5.06
N LYS A 103 14.61 1.34 5.78
CA LYS A 103 15.92 0.69 5.68
C LYS A 103 15.87 -0.77 6.13
N GLN A 104 15.24 -1.05 7.27
CA GLN A 104 15.11 -2.42 7.79
C GLN A 104 14.33 -3.33 6.84
N LEU A 105 13.37 -2.80 6.06
CA LEU A 105 12.65 -3.58 5.05
C LEU A 105 13.58 -4.21 4.00
N LEU A 106 14.73 -3.60 3.71
CA LEU A 106 15.72 -4.16 2.77
C LEU A 106 16.37 -5.45 3.30
N ASP A 107 16.42 -5.61 4.62
CA ASP A 107 17.04 -6.75 5.29
C ASP A 107 16.04 -7.88 5.56
N ILE A 108 14.73 -7.61 5.35
CA ILE A 108 13.65 -8.56 5.56
C ILE A 108 13.37 -9.30 4.25
N GLY A 109 13.69 -10.60 4.20
CA GLY A 109 13.57 -11.38 2.95
C GLY A 109 12.14 -11.53 2.41
N CYS A 110 11.11 -11.41 3.24
CA CYS A 110 9.70 -11.47 2.81
C CYS A 110 8.95 -10.38 3.56
N ILE A 111 8.55 -9.31 2.86
CA ILE A 111 7.92 -8.13 3.47
C ILE A 111 6.41 -8.29 3.42
N THR A 112 5.80 -8.32 4.60
CA THR A 112 4.33 -8.41 4.77
C THR A 112 3.85 -7.23 5.62
N GLN A 113 2.56 -6.89 5.52
CA GLN A 113 1.96 -5.87 6.38
C GLN A 113 2.27 -6.13 7.87
N GLU A 114 2.13 -7.37 8.35
CA GLU A 114 2.40 -7.75 9.74
C GLU A 114 3.84 -7.40 10.16
N LYS A 115 4.83 -7.79 9.35
CA LYS A 115 6.25 -7.47 9.63
C LYS A 115 6.52 -5.97 9.64
N VAL A 116 5.88 -5.21 8.76
CA VAL A 116 5.99 -3.74 8.76
C VAL A 116 5.41 -3.17 10.05
N LEU A 117 4.26 -3.68 10.51
CA LEU A 117 3.63 -3.24 11.75
C LEU A 117 4.45 -3.57 13.00
N ASP A 118 5.18 -4.69 13.01
CA ASP A 118 6.04 -5.11 14.11
C ASP A 118 7.24 -4.19 14.33
N ILE A 119 7.85 -3.72 13.25
CA ILE A 119 9.02 -2.82 13.30
C ILE A 119 8.64 -1.34 13.46
N LEU A 120 7.35 -0.99 13.36
CA LEU A 120 6.89 0.39 13.54
C LEU A 120 7.05 0.83 15.02
N PRO A 121 7.77 1.94 15.28
CA PRO A 121 8.20 2.31 16.63
C PRO A 121 7.08 2.86 17.54
N ASP A 122 5.86 3.13 17.04
CA ASP A 122 4.80 3.81 17.82
C ASP A 122 3.48 3.01 17.83
N ARG A 123 2.82 2.96 18.99
CA ARG A 123 1.42 2.50 19.11
C ARG A 123 0.46 3.38 18.31
N ARG A 124 0.84 4.61 17.94
CA ARG A 124 0.03 5.48 17.05
C ARG A 124 0.19 5.16 15.56
N GLY A 125 1.35 4.66 15.12
CA GLY A 125 1.51 4.14 13.75
C GLY A 125 0.68 2.89 13.55
N ARG A 126 0.73 1.98 14.52
CA ARG A 126 -0.18 0.82 14.63
C ARG A 126 -1.64 1.27 14.81
N GLY A 127 -1.90 2.18 15.75
CA GLY A 127 -3.21 2.72 16.13
C GLY A 127 -3.98 3.40 14.99
N PHE A 128 -3.29 4.20 14.19
CA PHE A 128 -3.86 4.89 13.02
C PHE A 128 -4.31 3.90 11.94
N LEU A 129 -3.59 2.79 11.78
CA LEU A 129 -3.92 1.72 10.84
C LEU A 129 -4.97 0.75 11.44
N THR A 130 -4.95 0.50 12.75
CA THR A 130 -5.94 -0.37 13.42
C THR A 130 -7.31 0.27 13.62
N HIS A 131 -7.41 1.60 13.74
CA HIS A 131 -8.70 2.28 13.96
C HIS A 131 -9.57 2.42 12.70
N GLN A 132 -9.03 2.25 11.49
CA GLN A 132 -9.85 2.25 10.27
C GLN A 132 -10.63 0.94 10.05
N PHE A 133 -10.29 -0.15 10.76
CA PHE A 133 -10.98 -1.44 10.63
C PHE A 133 -12.17 -1.66 11.57
N ASN A 134 -12.46 -0.75 12.51
CA ASN A 134 -13.59 -0.86 13.45
C ASN A 134 -14.83 -0.03 13.06
N LEU A 135 -14.90 0.49 11.83
CA LEU A 135 -16.04 1.29 11.34
C LEU A 135 -16.91 0.59 10.28
N LEU A 136 -16.92 -0.75 10.22
CA LEU A 136 -17.98 -1.48 9.53
C LEU A 136 -18.99 -2.02 10.55
N PRO A 137 -20.30 -1.76 10.39
CA PRO A 137 -21.31 -2.26 11.31
C PRO A 137 -21.31 -3.79 11.30
N ARG A 138 -21.45 -4.37 12.49
CA ARG A 138 -21.58 -5.82 12.73
C ARG A 138 -22.81 -6.40 12.03
#